data_AF-A0A2D4EJF4-F1
#
_entry.id   AF-A0A2D4EJF4-F1
#
_cell.length_a   1.000
_cell.length_b   1.000
_cell.length_c   1.000
_cell.angle_alpha   90.00
_cell.angle_beta   90.00
_cell.angle_gamma   90.00
#
_symmetry.space_group_name_H-M   'P 1'
#
loop_
_entity.id
_entity.type
_entity.pdbx_description
1 polymer ?
#
loop_
_entity_poly.entity_id
_entity_poly.type
_entity_poly.pdbx_seq_one_letter_code
_entity_poly.pdbx_strand_id
1 'polypeptide(L)'
;EELLPAGTRVLRMMPNLPCEVRSGAVLLSRGSTVGEEEVSVLKTLLAPCGLCEEAPESYIDIHTALSGSGVAYVYMFAEALAEGAVKMGMPGPMANRIAAQTLLGAAKMMLETGDHPAVLRSAVCTPGGTTIHALHELEKGSLRATVMNAVEAATSRARELGNR
;
A
#
# COMPACT_ATOMS: atom_id res chain seq x y z
N GLU A 1 18.01 17.54 7.33
CA GLU A 1 19.34 18.01 6.89
C GLU A 1 20.05 18.84 7.96
N GLU A 2 19.32 19.67 8.71
CA GLU A 2 19.86 20.62 9.69
C GLU A 2 20.75 20.02 10.79
N LEU A 3 20.56 18.73 11.11
CA LEU A 3 21.36 18.00 12.11
C LEU A 3 22.71 17.53 11.59
N LEU A 4 23.02 17.72 10.30
CA LEU A 4 24.22 17.21 9.64
C LEU A 4 25.14 18.36 9.20
N PRO A 5 26.46 18.13 9.03
CA PRO A 5 27.37 19.14 8.49
C PRO A 5 26.88 19.70 7.16
N ALA A 6 27.09 21.01 6.95
CA ALA A 6 26.72 21.68 5.70
C ALA A 6 27.37 20.98 4.48
N GLY A 7 26.60 20.78 3.42
CA GLY A 7 27.05 20.08 2.21
C GLY A 7 26.94 18.55 2.27
N THR A 8 26.47 17.97 3.39
CA THR A 8 26.19 16.53 3.46
C THR A 8 25.10 16.16 2.46
N ARG A 9 25.32 15.09 1.69
CA ARG A 9 24.34 14.51 0.76
C ARG A 9 23.37 13.62 1.52
N VAL A 10 22.07 13.92 1.43
CA VAL A 10 21.02 13.21 2.17
C VAL A 10 19.94 12.72 1.22
N LEU A 11 19.61 11.43 1.32
CA LEU A 11 18.42 10.83 0.71
C LEU A 11 17.63 10.18 1.83
N ARG A 12 16.35 10.53 1.96
CA ARG A 12 15.42 9.84 2.85
C ARG A 12 14.72 8.77 2.04
N MET A 13 14.55 7.59 2.64
CA MET A 13 13.71 6.53 2.10
C MET A 13 12.68 6.09 3.14
N MET A 14 11.52 5.68 2.65
CA MET A 14 10.48 5.07 3.46
C MET A 14 10.06 3.75 2.80
N PRO A 15 10.64 2.60 3.21
CA PRO A 15 10.24 1.29 2.72
C PRO A 15 8.97 0.79 3.42
N ASN A 16 8.50 -0.38 3.01
CA ASN A 16 7.49 -1.15 3.73
C ASN A 16 7.95 -2.61 3.90
N LEU A 17 7.26 -3.37 4.74
CA LEU A 17 7.63 -4.75 5.10
C LEU A 17 7.75 -5.70 3.88
N PRO A 18 6.87 -5.64 2.85
CA PRO A 18 6.98 -6.50 1.66
C PRO A 18 8.29 -6.40 0.85
N CYS A 19 9.18 -5.44 1.15
CA CYS A 19 10.57 -5.47 0.66
C CYS A 19 11.26 -6.82 0.95
N GLU A 20 10.92 -7.48 2.07
CA GLU A 20 11.47 -8.80 2.45
C GLU A 20 11.17 -9.91 1.42
N VAL A 21 10.05 -9.78 0.70
CA VAL A 21 9.62 -10.72 -0.35
C VAL A 21 9.67 -10.10 -1.74
N ARG A 22 10.52 -9.07 -1.92
CA ARG A 22 10.76 -8.40 -3.22
C ARG A 22 9.50 -7.81 -3.85
N SER A 23 8.50 -7.48 -3.03
CA SER A 23 7.22 -6.91 -3.46
C SER A 23 6.91 -5.63 -2.68
N GLY A 24 7.97 -4.93 -2.27
CA GLY A 24 7.89 -3.71 -1.50
C GLY A 24 7.50 -2.49 -2.32
N ALA A 25 7.20 -1.41 -1.60
CA ALA A 25 7.02 -0.07 -2.15
C ALA A 25 7.85 0.91 -1.31
N VAL A 26 8.87 1.49 -1.94
CA VAL A 26 9.80 2.44 -1.35
C VAL A 26 9.55 3.82 -1.96
N LEU A 27 9.39 4.84 -1.11
CA LEU A 27 9.41 6.22 -1.53
C LEU A 27 10.75 6.85 -1.15
N LEU A 28 11.40 7.50 -2.11
CA LEU A 28 12.61 8.27 -1.96
C LEU A 28 12.30 9.76 -2.01
N SER A 29 13.02 10.54 -1.19
CA SER A 29 13.03 11.99 -1.22
C SER A 29 14.46 12.48 -1.09
N ARG A 30 14.86 13.40 -1.97
CA ARG A 30 16.21 13.95 -2.00
C ARG A 30 16.33 15.21 -1.16
N GLY A 31 17.46 15.31 -0.47
CA GLY A 31 17.93 16.52 0.16
C GLY A 31 18.39 17.57 -0.84
N SER A 32 18.71 18.76 -0.34
CA SER A 32 19.04 19.95 -1.13
C SER A 32 20.35 19.84 -1.93
N THR A 33 21.24 18.93 -1.54
CA THR A 33 22.60 18.77 -2.10
C THR A 33 22.75 17.55 -3.00
N VAL A 34 21.66 16.80 -3.24
CA VAL A 34 21.68 15.54 -3.99
C VAL A 34 21.22 15.73 -5.44
N GLY A 35 22.01 15.19 -6.37
CA GLY A 35 21.73 15.21 -7.80
C GLY A 35 21.01 13.95 -8.29
N GLU A 36 20.74 13.91 -9.60
CA GLU A 36 20.07 12.78 -10.25
C GLU A 36 20.91 11.50 -10.24
N GLU A 37 22.23 11.62 -10.23
CA GLU A 37 23.15 10.46 -10.25
C GLU A 37 22.98 9.60 -9.00
N GLU A 38 22.99 10.20 -7.82
CA GLU A 38 22.83 9.46 -6.57
C GLU A 38 21.43 8.81 -6.46
N VAL A 39 20.39 9.51 -6.91
CA VAL A 39 19.03 8.96 -6.95
C VAL A 39 18.98 7.74 -7.88
N SER A 40 19.59 7.82 -9.06
CA SER A 40 19.63 6.74 -10.03
C SER A 40 20.38 5.50 -9.49
N VAL A 41 21.52 5.71 -8.82
CA VAL A 41 22.27 4.65 -8.15
C VAL A 41 21.39 3.97 -7.09
N LEU A 42 20.72 4.75 -6.23
CA LEU A 42 19.88 4.21 -5.17
C LEU A 42 18.66 3.44 -5.72
N LYS A 43 17.98 3.98 -6.73
CA LYS A 43 16.88 3.29 -7.42
C LYS A 43 17.35 1.95 -8.01
N THR A 44 18.53 1.91 -8.62
CA THR A 44 19.12 0.68 -9.16
C THR A 44 19.39 -0.35 -8.07
N LEU A 45 19.93 0.08 -6.93
CA LEU A 45 20.20 -0.81 -5.79
C LEU A 45 18.92 -1.36 -5.15
N LEU A 46 17.84 -0.57 -5.15
CA LEU A 46 16.56 -0.92 -4.52
C LEU A 46 15.58 -1.63 -5.46
N ALA A 47 15.83 -1.63 -6.78
CA ALA A 47 14.98 -2.30 -7.76
C ALA A 47 14.63 -3.77 -7.42
N PRO A 48 15.54 -4.59 -6.83
CA PRO A 48 15.19 -5.96 -6.42
C PRO A 48 14.20 -6.04 -5.24
N CYS A 49 13.99 -4.96 -4.49
CA CYS A 49 13.08 -4.94 -3.34
C CYS A 49 11.62 -4.69 -3.74
N GLY A 50 11.35 -4.19 -4.94
CA GLY A 50 10.02 -3.87 -5.43
C GLY A 50 9.97 -2.49 -6.10
N LEU A 51 8.83 -1.81 -5.99
CA LEU A 51 8.63 -0.48 -6.56
C LEU A 51 9.45 0.56 -5.78
N CYS A 52 10.15 1.44 -6.49
CA CYS A 52 10.93 2.53 -5.92
C CYS A 52 10.66 3.84 -6.66
N GLU A 53 9.97 4.76 -6.00
CA GLU A 53 9.56 6.04 -6.57
C GLU A 53 10.27 7.20 -5.90
N GLU A 54 10.48 8.30 -6.63
CA GLU A 54 10.98 9.55 -6.06
C GLU A 54 9.83 10.55 -5.98
N ALA A 55 9.71 11.24 -4.84
CA ALA A 55 8.71 12.27 -4.63
C ALA A 55 9.20 13.35 -3.65
N PRO A 56 8.46 14.47 -3.52
CA PRO A 56 8.77 15.49 -2.52
C PRO A 56 8.73 14.94 -1.08
N GLU A 57 9.54 15.53 -0.20
CA GLU A 57 9.60 15.17 1.23
C GLU A 57 8.22 15.21 1.92
N SER A 58 7.35 16.13 1.49
CA SER A 58 5.97 16.25 2.02
C SER A 58 5.10 15.01 1.80
N TYR A 59 5.50 14.11 0.91
CA TYR A 59 4.79 12.87 0.63
C TYR A 59 5.27 11.70 1.48
N ILE A 60 6.37 11.82 2.22
CA ILE A 60 6.89 10.72 3.04
C ILE A 60 5.87 10.29 4.10
N ASP A 61 5.27 11.24 4.83
CA ASP A 61 4.27 10.90 5.85
C ASP A 61 3.00 10.29 5.25
N ILE A 62 2.62 10.74 4.05
CA ILE A 62 1.50 10.18 3.28
C ILE A 62 1.82 8.74 2.87
N HIS A 63 3.04 8.48 2.38
CA HIS A 63 3.50 7.13 2.03
C HIS A 63 3.65 6.22 3.24
N THR A 64 4.08 6.74 4.39
CA THR A 64 4.08 5.98 5.65
C THR A 64 2.67 5.50 6.01
N ALA A 65 1.66 6.35 5.83
CA ALA A 65 0.27 5.99 6.08
C ALA A 65 -0.31 5.04 5.02
N LEU A 66 -0.03 5.30 3.75
CA LEU A 66 -0.56 4.55 2.60
C LEU A 66 0.09 3.18 2.44
N SER A 67 1.42 3.11 2.53
CA SER A 67 2.22 1.93 2.19
C SER A 67 2.77 1.25 3.43
N GLY A 68 3.47 1.98 4.30
CA GLY A 68 4.07 1.41 5.51
C GLY A 68 3.01 0.79 6.43
N SER A 69 2.08 1.63 6.88
CA SER A 69 0.92 1.22 7.70
C SER A 69 -0.12 0.46 6.86
N GLY A 70 -0.17 0.72 5.55
CA GLY A 70 -1.05 0.06 4.59
C GLY A 70 -0.98 -1.46 4.61
N VAL A 71 0.21 -2.02 4.86
CA VAL A 71 0.39 -3.48 4.98
C VAL A 71 -0.51 -4.06 6.06
N ALA A 72 -0.65 -3.40 7.21
CA ALA A 72 -1.52 -3.85 8.29
C ALA A 72 -3.00 -3.80 7.88
N TYR A 73 -3.40 -2.78 7.10
CA TYR A 73 -4.78 -2.67 6.59
C TYR A 73 -5.11 -3.84 5.65
N VAL A 74 -4.16 -4.22 4.79
CA VAL A 74 -4.28 -5.36 3.89
C VAL A 74 -4.38 -6.68 4.66
N TYR A 75 -3.59 -6.87 5.73
CA TYR A 75 -3.72 -8.05 6.59
C TYR A 75 -5.08 -8.12 7.28
N MET A 76 -5.57 -7.02 7.85
CA MET A 76 -6.89 -6.96 8.46
C MET A 76 -8.00 -7.26 7.46
N PHE A 77 -7.88 -6.77 6.22
CA PHE A 77 -8.83 -7.07 5.15
C PHE A 77 -8.78 -8.55 4.72
N ALA A 78 -7.57 -9.13 4.63
CA ALA A 78 -7.38 -10.56 4.34
C ALA A 78 -8.01 -11.45 5.42
N GLU A 79 -7.81 -11.10 6.69
CA GLU A 79 -8.39 -11.76 7.84
C GLU A 79 -9.93 -11.69 7.79
N ALA A 80 -10.50 -10.51 7.60
CA ALA A 80 -11.95 -10.33 7.49
C ALA A 80 -12.57 -11.15 6.32
N LEU A 81 -11.89 -11.20 5.17
CA LEU A 81 -12.30 -12.04 4.03
C LEU A 81 -12.30 -13.53 4.40
N ALA A 82 -11.23 -14.00 5.04
CA ALA A 82 -11.10 -15.39 5.44
C ALA A 82 -12.14 -15.78 6.50
N GLU A 83 -12.37 -14.94 7.51
CA GLU A 83 -13.42 -15.14 8.52
C GLU A 83 -14.81 -15.19 7.89
N GLY A 84 -15.08 -14.35 6.89
CA GLY A 84 -16.31 -14.41 6.09
C GLY A 84 -16.50 -15.78 5.43
N ALA A 85 -15.44 -16.37 4.86
CA ALA A 85 -15.50 -17.70 4.27
C ALA A 85 -15.66 -18.81 5.33
N VAL A 86 -15.02 -18.68 6.49
CA VAL A 86 -15.17 -19.61 7.62
C VAL A 86 -16.60 -19.60 8.14
N LYS A 87 -17.22 -18.43 8.26
CA LYS A 87 -18.64 -18.29 8.63
C LYS A 87 -19.56 -19.05 7.68
N MET A 88 -19.17 -19.21 6.41
CA MET A 88 -19.90 -19.98 5.41
C MET A 88 -19.52 -21.47 5.36
N GLY A 89 -18.66 -21.94 6.28
CA GLY A 89 -18.30 -23.35 6.44
C GLY A 89 -16.95 -23.76 5.84
N MET A 90 -16.14 -22.84 5.34
CA MET A 90 -14.80 -23.16 4.83
C MET A 90 -13.79 -23.40 5.97
N PRO A 91 -12.87 -24.39 5.87
CA PRO A 91 -11.79 -24.54 6.84
C PRO A 91 -10.85 -23.32 6.88
N GLY A 92 -10.54 -22.82 8.07
CA GLY A 92 -9.72 -21.62 8.28
C GLY A 92 -8.39 -21.58 7.50
N PRO A 93 -7.55 -22.63 7.56
CA PRO A 93 -6.29 -22.64 6.81
C PRO A 93 -6.47 -22.54 5.29
N MET A 94 -7.58 -23.07 4.75
CA MET A 94 -7.90 -22.93 3.32
C MET A 94 -8.37 -21.52 3.01
N ALA A 95 -9.27 -20.95 3.84
CA ALA A 95 -9.77 -19.59 3.69
C ALA A 95 -8.64 -18.56 3.70
N ASN A 96 -7.69 -18.67 4.63
CA ASN A 96 -6.54 -17.76 4.73
C ASN A 96 -5.67 -17.80 3.47
N ARG A 97 -5.35 -18.99 2.95
CA ARG A 97 -4.54 -19.11 1.72
C ARG A 97 -5.26 -18.54 0.50
N ILE A 98 -6.56 -18.81 0.37
CA ILE A 98 -7.36 -18.30 -0.75
C ILE A 98 -7.46 -16.78 -0.66
N ALA A 99 -7.75 -16.22 0.51
CA ALA A 99 -7.82 -14.76 0.70
C ALA A 99 -6.50 -14.07 0.33
N ALA A 100 -5.36 -14.60 0.80
CA ALA A 100 -4.04 -14.08 0.44
C ALA A 100 -3.79 -14.14 -1.09
N GLN A 101 -4.12 -15.26 -1.73
CA GLN A 101 -3.98 -15.42 -3.18
C GLN A 101 -4.90 -14.49 -3.97
N THR A 102 -6.14 -14.26 -3.50
CA THR A 102 -7.08 -13.31 -4.10
C THR A 102 -6.54 -11.89 -4.06
N LEU A 103 -5.96 -11.47 -2.93
CA LEU A 103 -5.34 -10.14 -2.81
C LEU A 103 -4.12 -9.99 -3.71
N LEU A 104 -3.24 -10.98 -3.73
CA LEU A 104 -2.07 -11.00 -4.62
C LEU A 104 -2.49 -10.88 -6.09
N GLY A 105 -3.47 -11.68 -6.53
CA GLY A 105 -3.96 -11.67 -7.90
C GLY A 105 -4.59 -10.32 -8.29
N ALA A 106 -5.43 -9.75 -7.42
CA ALA A 106 -6.05 -8.45 -7.66
C ALA A 106 -5.01 -7.33 -7.77
N ALA A 107 -4.04 -7.28 -6.85
CA ALA A 107 -2.95 -6.31 -6.88
C ALA A 107 -2.08 -6.47 -8.14
N LYS A 108 -1.74 -7.72 -8.50
CA LYS A 108 -0.95 -8.02 -9.69
C LYS A 108 -1.66 -7.57 -10.98
N MET A 109 -2.95 -7.85 -11.11
CA MET A 109 -3.76 -7.37 -12.24
C MET A 109 -3.72 -5.85 -12.37
N MET A 110 -3.86 -5.12 -11.26
CA MET A 110 -3.76 -3.66 -11.26
C MET A 110 -2.40 -3.17 -11.75
N LEU A 111 -1.31 -3.75 -11.24
CA LEU A 111 0.05 -3.35 -11.57
C LEU A 111 0.43 -3.69 -13.02
N GLU A 112 0.00 -4.84 -13.53
CA GLU A 112 0.35 -5.29 -14.88
C GLU A 112 -0.48 -4.64 -15.98
N THR A 113 -1.76 -4.35 -15.71
CA THR A 113 -2.66 -3.72 -16.70
C THR A 113 -2.58 -2.20 -16.67
N GLY A 114 -2.31 -1.60 -15.51
CA GLY A 114 -2.43 -0.16 -15.28
C GLY A 114 -3.88 0.34 -15.27
N ASP A 115 -4.87 -0.56 -15.30
CA ASP A 115 -6.27 -0.19 -15.33
C ASP A 115 -6.74 0.41 -14.00
N HIS A 116 -7.63 1.40 -14.09
CA HIS A 116 -8.21 2.01 -12.91
C HIS A 116 -9.01 0.98 -12.09
N PRO A 117 -8.91 0.95 -10.74
CA PRO A 117 -9.57 -0.06 -9.90
C PRO A 117 -11.08 -0.20 -10.13
N ALA A 118 -11.76 0.92 -10.43
CA ALA A 118 -13.20 0.89 -10.74
C ALA A 118 -13.53 0.12 -12.03
N VAL A 119 -12.65 0.13 -13.02
CA VAL A 119 -12.80 -0.63 -14.27
C VAL A 119 -12.63 -2.12 -13.97
N LEU A 120 -11.54 -2.50 -13.31
CA LEU A 120 -11.27 -3.90 -12.93
C LEU A 120 -12.38 -4.49 -12.03
N ARG A 121 -12.86 -3.71 -11.05
CA ARG A 121 -14.01 -4.10 -10.21
C ARG A 121 -15.27 -4.32 -11.04
N SER A 122 -15.52 -3.48 -12.05
CA SER A 122 -16.72 -3.61 -12.89
C SER A 122 -16.62 -4.82 -13.82
N ALA A 123 -15.42 -5.15 -14.29
CA ALA A 123 -15.19 -6.31 -15.16
C ALA A 123 -15.53 -7.67 -14.48
N VAL A 124 -15.44 -7.75 -13.15
CA VAL A 124 -15.80 -8.95 -12.36
C VAL A 124 -17.22 -8.90 -11.78
N CYS A 125 -18.01 -7.89 -12.16
CA CYS A 125 -19.34 -7.66 -11.63
C CYS A 125 -20.41 -7.92 -12.71
N THR A 126 -21.06 -9.07 -12.65
CA THR A 126 -22.15 -9.41 -13.58
C THR A 126 -23.51 -8.90 -13.08
N PRO A 127 -24.44 -8.55 -13.99
CA PRO A 127 -25.79 -8.13 -13.61
C PRO A 127 -26.50 -9.20 -12.75
N GLY A 128 -26.95 -8.81 -11.55
CA GLY A 128 -27.61 -9.73 -10.60
C GLY A 128 -26.72 -10.83 -10.01
N GLY A 129 -25.41 -10.78 -10.25
CA GLY A 129 -24.45 -11.78 -9.77
C GLY A 129 -24.08 -11.61 -8.29
N THR A 130 -23.29 -12.54 -7.76
CA THR A 130 -22.86 -12.52 -6.35
C THR A 130 -22.03 -11.28 -6.00
N THR A 131 -21.19 -10.81 -6.93
CA THR A 131 -20.32 -9.64 -6.72
C THR A 131 -21.10 -8.37 -6.40
N ILE A 132 -22.22 -8.08 -7.11
CA ILE A 132 -22.95 -6.83 -6.86
C ILE A 132 -23.63 -6.82 -5.49
N HIS A 133 -24.12 -7.98 -5.03
CA HIS A 133 -24.66 -8.12 -3.68
C HIS A 133 -23.58 -7.93 -2.60
N ALA A 134 -22.39 -8.51 -2.79
CA ALA A 134 -21.27 -8.31 -1.88
C ALA A 134 -20.81 -6.85 -1.85
N LEU A 135 -20.65 -6.21 -3.01
CA LEU A 135 -20.29 -4.79 -3.10
C LEU A 135 -21.33 -3.91 -2.40
N HIS A 136 -22.62 -4.20 -2.55
CA HIS A 136 -23.67 -3.45 -1.86
C HIS A 136 -23.54 -3.50 -0.33
N GLU A 137 -23.21 -4.67 0.25
CA GLU A 137 -22.96 -4.79 1.70
C GLU A 137 -21.68 -4.05 2.13
N LEU A 138 -20.62 -4.08 1.31
CA LEU A 138 -19.40 -3.30 1.59
C LEU A 138 -19.67 -1.79 1.59
N GLU A 139 -20.53 -1.30 0.69
CA GLU A 139 -20.95 0.11 0.67
C GLU A 139 -21.79 0.48 1.89
N LYS A 140 -22.71 -0.40 2.34
CA LYS A 140 -23.44 -0.21 3.61
C LYS A 140 -22.48 -0.08 4.79
N GLY A 141 -21.41 -0.86 4.79
CA GLY A 141 -20.32 -0.79 5.78
C GLY A 141 -19.42 0.45 5.63
N SER A 142 -19.69 1.34 4.67
CA SER A 142 -18.92 2.56 4.41
C SER A 142 -17.43 2.30 4.15
N LEU A 143 -17.10 1.18 3.51
CA LEU A 143 -15.71 0.71 3.33
C LEU A 143 -14.76 1.82 2.84
N ARG A 144 -15.17 2.58 1.81
CA ARG A 144 -14.34 3.64 1.24
C ARG A 144 -14.01 4.72 2.25
N ALA A 145 -15.01 5.22 2.98
CA ALA A 145 -14.83 6.25 3.98
C ALA A 145 -13.90 5.76 5.09
N THR A 146 -14.11 4.54 5.58
CA THR A 146 -13.28 3.94 6.65
C THR A 146 -11.81 3.84 6.24
N VAL A 147 -11.53 3.36 5.02
CA VAL A 147 -10.15 3.22 4.52
C VAL A 147 -9.50 4.59 4.28
N MET A 148 -10.23 5.56 3.72
CA MET A 148 -9.73 6.92 3.52
C MET A 148 -9.36 7.59 4.85
N ASN A 149 -10.24 7.47 5.85
CA ASN A 149 -10.02 8.01 7.19
C ASN A 149 -8.83 7.34 7.89
N ALA A 150 -8.59 6.04 7.66
CA ALA A 150 -7.43 5.36 8.22
C ALA A 150 -6.10 5.93 7.68
N VAL A 151 -6.02 6.19 6.37
CA VAL A 151 -4.85 6.82 5.76
C VAL A 151 -4.68 8.25 6.28
N GLU A 152 -5.76 9.03 6.38
CA GLU A 152 -5.71 10.38 6.93
C GLU A 152 -5.21 10.40 8.37
N ALA A 153 -5.77 9.56 9.24
CA ALA A 153 -5.41 9.48 10.64
C ALA A 153 -3.93 9.09 10.82
N ALA A 154 -3.46 8.08 10.08
CA ALA A 154 -2.06 7.67 10.11
C ALA A 154 -1.12 8.74 9.56
N THR A 155 -1.53 9.49 8.52
CA THR A 155 -0.74 10.59 7.97
C THR A 155 -0.59 11.71 8.99
N SER A 156 -1.69 12.13 9.62
CA SER A 156 -1.69 13.15 10.66
C SER A 156 -0.80 12.73 11.83
N ARG A 157 -0.89 11.46 12.24
CA ARG A 157 -0.03 10.93 13.30
C ARG A 157 1.45 10.90 12.93
N ALA A 158 1.79 10.53 11.70
CA ALA A 158 3.17 10.55 11.21
C ALA A 158 3.76 11.98 11.27
N ARG A 159 2.99 12.99 10.85
CA ARG A 159 3.38 14.41 10.94
C ARG A 159 3.60 14.87 12.38
N GLU A 160 2.71 14.51 13.30
CA GLU A 160 2.86 14.83 14.72
C GLU A 160 4.16 14.24 15.32
N LEU A 161 4.54 13.05 14.89
CA LEU A 161 5.76 12.38 15.34
C LEU A 161 7.01 12.99 14.69
N GLY A 162 6.94 13.39 13.42
CA GLY A 162 8.05 14.01 12.68
C GLY A 162 8.37 15.43 13.13
N ASN A 163 7.42 16.13 13.75
CA ASN A 163 7.61 17.47 14.32
C ASN A 163 8.18 17.46 15.76
N ARG A 164 8.60 16.29 16.26
CA ARG A 164 9.29 16.14 17.56
C ARG A 164 10.78 16.00 17.35
#